data_AF-A0A2N3HIH2-F1
#
_entry.id   AF-A0A2N3HIH2-F1
#
_cell.length_a   1.000
_cell.length_b   1.000
_cell.length_c   1.000
_cell.angle_alpha   90.00
_cell.angle_beta   90.00
_cell.angle_gamma   90.00
#
_symmetry.space_group_name_H-M   'P 1'
#
loop_
_entity.id
_entity.type
_entity.pdbx_description
1 polymer ?
#
loop_
_entity_poly.entity_id
_entity_poly.type
_entity_poly.pdbx_seq_one_letter_code
_entity_poly.pdbx_strand_id
1 'polypeptide(L)'
;MKIGNFKLLFLSFTLSIFISLKTNAQQVSSELKAQAENGDAEAQFKMGKAYFGYQYGSPKKRAEAEKWLLMAAEQGYEKATYLLSQLRFSKYECPIEILQKLAIEGYSEAQFSLGAYHQNYINDKPNDLSIAYKWMLLSAQDPDERYRRSWNLIKHFNISHLEISKGQKMAKEHTEKYGPSKSIYAEK
;
A
#
# COMPACT_ATOMS: atom_id res chain seq x y z
N MET A 1 -10.36 43.56 -36.27
CA MET A 1 -11.10 42.70 -35.33
C MET A 1 -10.08 41.82 -34.61
N LYS A 2 -9.74 42.14 -33.35
CA LYS A 2 -8.67 41.47 -32.59
C LYS A 2 -9.19 40.14 -32.03
N ILE A 3 -8.67 39.03 -32.55
CA ILE A 3 -8.95 37.68 -32.02
C ILE A 3 -8.00 37.48 -30.83
N GLY A 4 -8.42 37.95 -29.65
CA GLY A 4 -7.63 37.93 -28.42
C GLY A 4 -7.84 36.66 -27.59
N ASN A 5 -6.74 35.97 -27.31
CA ASN A 5 -6.39 35.40 -26.00
C ASN A 5 -7.28 34.33 -25.33
N PHE A 6 -8.18 33.62 -26.03
CA PHE A 6 -8.93 32.52 -25.38
C PHE A 6 -8.15 31.20 -25.26
N LYS A 7 -7.17 30.94 -26.12
CA LYS A 7 -6.39 29.68 -26.11
C LYS A 7 -5.31 29.62 -25.00
N LEU A 8 -4.86 30.75 -24.48
CA LEU A 8 -3.80 30.77 -23.44
C LEU A 8 -4.34 30.47 -22.02
N LEU A 9 -5.60 30.78 -21.73
CA LEU A 9 -6.21 30.60 -20.39
C LEU A 9 -6.54 29.13 -20.07
N PHE A 10 -6.84 28.30 -21.08
CA PHE A 10 -7.13 26.87 -20.87
C PHE A 10 -5.88 26.02 -20.64
N LEU A 11 -4.73 26.47 -21.16
CA LEU A 11 -3.47 25.73 -21.03
C LEU A 11 -2.89 25.85 -19.61
N SER A 12 -3.07 26.99 -18.93
CA SER A 12 -2.60 27.19 -17.55
C SER A 12 -3.48 26.48 -16.52
N PHE A 13 -4.79 26.37 -16.77
CA PHE A 13 -5.72 25.69 -15.87
C PHE A 13 -5.52 24.17 -15.89
N THR A 14 -5.33 23.59 -17.07
CA THR A 14 -5.04 22.16 -17.21
C THR A 14 -3.62 21.81 -16.73
N LEU A 15 -2.64 22.69 -16.91
CA LEU A 15 -1.29 22.51 -16.35
C LEU A 15 -1.28 22.59 -14.81
N SER A 16 -2.07 23.50 -14.21
CA SER A 16 -2.22 23.60 -12.75
C SER A 16 -2.95 22.41 -12.15
N ILE A 17 -3.97 21.89 -12.83
CA ILE A 17 -4.67 20.65 -12.44
C ILE A 17 -3.73 19.44 -12.58
N PHE A 18 -2.91 19.37 -13.63
CA PHE A 18 -1.92 18.30 -13.79
C PHE A 18 -0.77 18.36 -12.77
N ILE A 19 -0.35 19.55 -12.35
CA ILE A 19 0.64 19.73 -11.28
C ILE A 19 0.02 19.35 -9.91
N SER A 20 -1.25 19.68 -9.66
CA SER A 20 -1.97 19.25 -8.45
C SER A 20 -2.25 17.74 -8.40
N LEU A 21 -2.51 17.09 -9.53
CA LEU A 21 -2.77 15.64 -9.55
C LEU A 21 -1.51 14.78 -9.40
N LYS A 22 -0.32 15.33 -9.72
CA LYS A 22 0.96 14.64 -9.53
C LYS A 22 1.46 14.59 -8.08
N THR A 23 0.89 15.39 -7.17
CA THR A 23 1.42 15.55 -5.81
C THR A 23 0.78 14.64 -4.76
N ASN A 24 -0.09 13.70 -5.16
CA ASN A 24 -0.73 12.78 -4.22
C ASN A 24 0.04 11.45 -4.02
N ALA A 25 1.19 11.28 -4.69
CA ALA A 25 2.20 10.33 -4.22
C ALA A 25 2.96 11.03 -3.09
N GLN A 26 2.70 10.60 -1.85
CA GLN A 26 3.26 11.04 -0.57
C GLN A 26 4.73 11.50 -0.64
N GLN A 27 4.95 12.70 -1.17
CA GLN A 27 6.27 13.29 -1.27
C GLN A 27 6.60 13.80 0.12
N VAL A 28 7.59 13.17 0.76
CA VAL A 28 8.19 13.67 2.00
C VAL A 28 8.55 15.13 1.75
N SER A 29 7.96 16.05 2.53
CA SER A 29 8.29 17.46 2.41
C SER A 29 9.75 17.69 2.78
N SER A 30 10.39 18.68 2.17
CA SER A 30 11.78 19.06 2.48
C SER A 30 11.95 19.38 3.97
N GLU A 31 10.94 19.98 4.59
CA GLU A 31 10.88 20.27 6.03
C GLU A 31 10.86 19.00 6.87
N LEU A 32 10.03 18.02 6.52
CA LEU A 32 9.97 16.74 7.23
C LEU A 32 11.31 16.00 7.14
N LYS A 33 11.94 16.04 5.97
CA LYS A 33 13.27 15.45 5.76
C LYS A 33 14.32 16.14 6.64
N ALA A 34 14.35 17.47 6.65
CA ALA A 34 15.29 18.23 7.48
C ALA A 34 15.08 17.97 8.98
N GLN A 35 13.83 17.90 9.45
CA GLN A 35 13.51 17.54 10.84
C GLN A 35 13.97 16.13 11.19
N ALA A 36 13.72 15.16 10.30
CA ALA A 36 14.14 13.79 10.51
C ALA A 36 15.67 13.64 10.52
N GLU A 37 16.37 14.38 9.65
CA GLU A 37 17.83 14.46 9.60
C GLU A 37 18.42 15.16 10.83
N ASN A 38 17.70 16.11 11.41
CA ASN A 38 18.06 16.77 12.68
C ASN A 38 17.74 15.93 13.93
N GLY A 39 17.22 14.72 13.78
CA GLY A 39 17.02 13.80 14.89
C GLY A 39 15.59 13.74 15.43
N ASP A 40 14.63 14.50 14.89
CA ASP A 40 13.26 14.50 15.42
C ASP A 40 12.59 13.12 15.26
N ALA A 41 12.26 12.48 16.39
CA ALA A 41 11.73 11.11 16.41
C ALA A 41 10.38 10.96 15.68
N GLU A 42 9.51 11.97 15.74
CA GLU A 42 8.22 11.94 15.05
C GLU A 42 8.40 12.09 13.53
N ALA A 43 9.31 12.96 13.09
CA ALA A 43 9.66 13.15 11.71
C ALA A 43 10.33 11.89 11.12
N GLN A 44 11.24 11.26 11.87
CA GLN A 44 11.84 9.97 11.51
C GLN A 44 10.78 8.87 11.41
N PHE A 45 9.80 8.83 12.32
CA PHE A 45 8.68 7.90 12.22
C PHE A 45 7.84 8.16 10.95
N LYS A 46 7.53 9.42 10.65
CA LYS A 46 6.76 9.80 9.43
C LYS A 46 7.52 9.42 8.15
N MET A 47 8.85 9.59 8.14
CA MET A 47 9.74 9.09 7.08
C MET A 47 9.66 7.58 6.92
N GLY A 48 9.84 6.85 8.02
CA GLY A 48 9.78 5.39 8.06
C GLY A 48 8.42 4.86 7.59
N LYS A 49 7.33 5.49 8.02
CA LYS A 49 5.96 5.16 7.59
C LYS A 49 5.73 5.41 6.10
N ALA A 50 6.30 6.49 5.54
CA ALA A 50 6.20 6.76 4.10
C ALA A 50 6.90 5.67 3.27
N TYR A 51 8.04 5.16 3.74
CA TYR A 51 8.76 4.07 3.08
C TYR A 51 8.18 2.68 3.36
N PHE A 52 7.55 2.47 4.53
CA PHE A 52 6.94 1.20 4.93
C PHE A 52 5.89 0.70 3.94
N GLY A 53 5.21 1.60 3.21
CA GLY A 53 4.27 1.22 2.15
C GLY A 53 4.89 0.30 1.07
N TYR A 54 6.20 0.40 0.85
CA TYR A 54 6.94 -0.35 -0.17
C TYR A 54 7.58 -1.64 0.33
N GLN A 55 7.30 -2.05 1.58
CA GLN A 55 7.99 -3.16 2.23
C GLN A 55 7.91 -4.51 1.49
N TYR A 56 6.89 -4.72 0.64
CA TYR A 56 6.65 -5.97 -0.06
C TYR A 56 7.07 -5.99 -1.55
N GLY A 57 7.80 -4.97 -2.03
CA GLY A 57 8.14 -4.90 -3.47
C GLY A 57 9.37 -4.06 -3.82
N SER A 58 10.01 -3.40 -2.86
CA SER A 58 11.26 -2.70 -3.11
C SER A 58 12.21 -2.89 -1.93
N PRO A 59 13.20 -3.81 -2.04
CA PRO A 59 14.20 -4.03 -0.99
C PRO A 59 14.90 -2.74 -0.55
N LYS A 60 15.16 -1.84 -1.51
CA LYS A 60 15.74 -0.51 -1.25
C LYS A 60 14.84 0.37 -0.39
N LYS A 61 13.56 0.51 -0.74
CA LYS A 61 12.62 1.34 0.03
C LYS A 61 12.28 0.71 1.38
N ARG A 62 12.26 -0.61 1.44
CA ARG A 62 12.14 -1.37 2.69
C ARG A 62 13.31 -1.09 3.63
N ALA A 63 14.54 -1.10 3.13
CA ALA A 63 15.73 -0.77 3.92
C ALA A 63 15.68 0.68 4.43
N GLU A 64 15.19 1.63 3.61
CA GLU A 64 14.92 2.99 4.06
C GLU A 64 13.86 3.01 5.19
N ALA A 65 12.75 2.28 5.05
CA ALA A 65 11.74 2.17 6.09
C ALA A 65 12.34 1.65 7.40
N GLU A 66 13.14 0.58 7.33
CA GLU A 66 13.81 -0.01 8.50
C GLU A 66 14.74 1.00 9.16
N LYS A 67 15.56 1.70 8.36
CA LYS A 67 16.48 2.73 8.87
C LYS A 67 15.75 3.82 9.65
N TRP A 68 14.73 4.46 9.06
CA TRP A 68 14.02 5.57 9.68
C TRP A 68 13.19 5.13 10.90
N LEU A 69 12.56 3.96 10.84
CA LEU A 69 11.82 3.40 11.99
C LEU A 69 12.75 3.00 13.13
N LEU A 70 13.95 2.49 12.84
CA LEU A 70 14.94 2.16 13.86
C LEU A 70 15.38 3.41 14.63
N MET A 71 15.74 4.49 13.92
CA MET A 71 16.17 5.75 14.55
C MET A 71 15.08 6.35 15.46
N ALA A 72 13.81 6.30 15.04
CA ALA A 72 12.71 6.75 15.89
C ALA A 72 12.46 5.80 17.09
N ALA A 73 12.61 4.49 16.91
CA ALA A 73 12.43 3.51 17.97
C ALA A 73 13.55 3.58 19.02
N GLU A 74 14.79 3.86 18.63
CA GLU A 74 15.93 4.07 19.54
C GLU A 74 15.72 5.27 20.48
N GLN A 75 14.92 6.25 20.04
CA GLN A 75 14.50 7.40 20.86
C GLN A 75 13.25 7.11 21.71
N GLY A 76 12.76 5.87 21.73
CA GLY A 76 11.59 5.47 22.50
C GLY A 76 10.25 5.76 21.83
N TYR A 77 10.21 6.09 20.53
CA TYR A 77 8.94 6.32 19.83
C TYR A 77 8.19 5.00 19.58
N GLU A 78 7.27 4.65 20.48
CA GLU A 78 6.60 3.33 20.50
C GLU A 78 5.93 2.93 19.18
N LYS A 79 5.32 3.89 18.46
CA LYS A 79 4.69 3.60 17.16
C LYS A 79 5.72 3.17 16.10
N ALA A 80 6.97 3.63 16.21
CA ALA A 80 8.05 3.21 15.33
C ALA A 80 8.47 1.77 15.64
N THR A 81 8.57 1.40 16.92
CA THR A 81 8.82 0.02 17.35
C THR A 81 7.76 -0.93 16.79
N TYR A 82 6.48 -0.57 16.88
CA TYR A 82 5.39 -1.38 16.33
C TYR A 82 5.51 -1.58 14.80
N LEU A 83 5.77 -0.52 14.03
CA LEU A 83 5.97 -0.64 12.58
C LEU A 83 7.25 -1.39 12.21
N LEU A 84 8.32 -1.22 12.99
CA LEU A 84 9.57 -1.95 12.79
C LEU A 84 9.38 -3.45 13.02
N SER A 85 8.59 -3.84 14.03
CA SER A 85 8.22 -5.24 14.27
C SER A 85 7.44 -5.82 13.10
N GLN A 86 6.46 -5.10 12.55
CA GLN A 86 5.75 -5.53 11.34
C GLN A 86 6.68 -5.63 10.13
N LEU A 87 7.58 -4.66 9.97
CA LEU A 87 8.56 -4.66 8.91
C LEU A 87 9.52 -5.83 9.06
N ARG A 88 9.91 -6.23 10.26
CA ARG A 88 10.78 -7.40 10.45
C ARG A 88 10.03 -8.72 10.30
N PHE A 89 8.76 -8.76 10.70
CA PHE A 89 7.90 -9.92 10.47
C PHE A 89 7.67 -10.17 8.98
N SER A 90 7.53 -9.11 8.18
CA SER A 90 7.46 -9.22 6.73
C SER A 90 8.79 -9.58 6.05
N LYS A 91 9.91 -9.69 6.79
CA LYS A 91 11.28 -9.96 6.27
C LYS A 91 11.51 -11.44 6.06
N TYR A 92 10.66 -12.29 6.60
CA TYR A 92 10.59 -13.68 6.21
C TYR A 92 9.96 -13.74 4.82
N GLU A 93 10.79 -13.48 3.80
CA GLU A 93 10.47 -13.53 2.37
C GLU A 93 9.89 -14.90 2.03
N CYS A 94 8.56 -15.00 2.05
CA CYS A 94 7.90 -16.12 1.40
C CYS A 94 8.08 -15.92 -0.10
N PRO A 95 8.74 -16.85 -0.82
CA PRO A 95 8.78 -16.84 -2.28
C PRO A 95 7.37 -16.64 -2.84
N ILE A 96 7.23 -15.84 -3.90
CA ILE A 96 5.92 -15.46 -4.42
C ILE A 96 5.08 -16.68 -4.80
N GLU A 97 5.72 -17.76 -5.25
CA GLU A 97 5.09 -19.03 -5.58
C GLU A 97 4.48 -19.70 -4.34
N ILE A 98 5.21 -19.70 -3.22
CA ILE A 98 4.72 -20.22 -1.94
C ILE A 98 3.61 -19.32 -1.42
N LEU A 99 3.76 -18.00 -1.56
CA LEU A 99 2.75 -17.04 -1.15
C LEU A 99 1.44 -17.21 -1.92
N GLN A 100 1.53 -17.44 -3.24
CA GLN A 100 0.40 -17.76 -4.10
C GLN A 100 -0.28 -19.05 -3.67
N LYS A 101 0.50 -20.12 -3.41
CA LYS A 101 -0.03 -21.39 -2.93
C LYS A 101 -0.82 -21.21 -1.63
N LEU A 102 -0.22 -20.55 -0.63
CA LEU A 102 -0.86 -20.33 0.67
C LEU A 102 -2.10 -19.42 0.56
N ALA A 103 -2.05 -18.40 -0.28
CA ALA A 103 -3.20 -17.55 -0.53
C ALA A 103 -4.35 -18.33 -1.18
N ILE A 104 -4.04 -19.30 -2.06
CA ILE A 104 -5.02 -20.21 -2.67
C ILE A 104 -5.61 -21.19 -1.65
N GLU A 105 -4.80 -21.67 -0.70
CA GLU A 105 -5.23 -22.51 0.41
C GLU A 105 -6.02 -21.74 1.48
N GLY A 106 -6.24 -20.43 1.29
CA GLY A 106 -7.10 -19.62 2.14
C GLY A 106 -6.39 -18.90 3.28
N TYR A 107 -5.05 -18.99 3.41
CA TYR A 107 -4.36 -18.34 4.53
C TYR A 107 -4.46 -16.81 4.44
N SER A 108 -5.17 -16.21 5.39
CA SER A 108 -5.54 -14.79 5.38
C SER A 108 -4.34 -13.85 5.35
N GLU A 109 -3.26 -14.23 6.01
CA GLU A 109 -1.97 -13.54 6.07
C GLU A 109 -1.28 -13.58 4.70
N ALA A 110 -1.29 -14.74 4.03
CA ALA A 110 -0.74 -14.91 2.69
C ALA A 110 -1.54 -14.11 1.66
N GLN A 111 -2.86 -14.10 1.76
CA GLN A 111 -3.74 -13.28 0.93
C GLN A 111 -3.46 -11.78 1.14
N PHE A 112 -3.28 -11.33 2.39
CA PHE A 112 -2.93 -9.94 2.67
C PHE A 112 -1.61 -9.55 2.01
N SER A 113 -0.57 -10.35 2.22
CA SER A 113 0.76 -10.14 1.65
C SER A 113 0.75 -10.18 0.12
N LEU A 114 -0.04 -11.06 -0.51
CA LEU A 114 -0.18 -11.13 -1.96
C LEU A 114 -0.94 -9.92 -2.52
N GLY A 115 -1.98 -9.45 -1.82
CA GLY A 115 -2.67 -8.20 -2.14
C GLY A 115 -1.73 -7.00 -2.11
N ALA A 116 -0.90 -6.89 -1.06
CA ALA A 116 0.11 -5.85 -0.91
C ALA A 116 1.26 -5.97 -1.94
N TYR A 117 1.61 -7.18 -2.35
CA TYR A 117 2.56 -7.40 -3.46
C TYR A 117 2.00 -6.81 -4.76
N HIS A 118 0.76 -7.12 -5.10
CA HIS A 118 0.12 -6.59 -6.32
C HIS A 118 -0.08 -5.06 -6.30
N GLN A 119 -0.12 -4.42 -5.13
CA GLN A 119 -0.12 -2.96 -4.97
C GLN A 119 1.23 -2.30 -5.32
N ASN A 120 2.37 -2.96 -5.11
CA ASN A 120 3.68 -2.31 -5.19
C ASN A 120 4.33 -2.32 -6.58
N TYR A 121 3.91 -3.22 -7.47
CA TYR A 121 4.32 -3.20 -8.90
C TYR A 121 3.75 -2.00 -9.68
N ILE A 122 2.99 -1.13 -9.00
CA ILE A 122 2.43 0.12 -9.53
C ILE A 122 3.52 1.16 -9.86
N ASN A 123 4.76 0.95 -9.37
CA ASN A 123 5.90 1.82 -9.66
C ASN A 123 6.68 1.47 -10.95
N ASP A 124 6.09 0.79 -11.96
CA ASP A 124 6.52 0.96 -13.38
C ASP A 124 5.63 0.34 -14.50
N LYS A 125 4.47 -0.31 -14.25
CA LYS A 125 3.27 -0.50 -15.17
C LYS A 125 2.27 -1.55 -14.63
N PRO A 126 1.01 -1.63 -15.13
CA PRO A 126 -0.13 -2.02 -14.31
C PRO A 126 -0.17 -3.51 -14.00
N ASN A 127 -0.12 -3.85 -12.71
CA ASN A 127 -0.88 -4.99 -12.21
C ASN A 127 -2.35 -4.58 -12.10
N ASP A 128 -3.25 -5.49 -12.46
CA ASP A 128 -4.69 -5.29 -12.36
C ASP A 128 -5.07 -5.04 -10.89
N LEU A 129 -5.51 -3.81 -10.56
CA LEU A 129 -5.92 -3.41 -9.21
C LEU A 129 -7.07 -4.28 -8.69
N SER A 130 -7.81 -4.94 -9.57
CA SER A 130 -8.82 -5.92 -9.18
C SER A 130 -8.22 -7.15 -8.49
N ILE A 131 -6.98 -7.56 -8.82
CA ILE A 131 -6.28 -8.66 -8.15
C ILE A 131 -5.83 -8.25 -6.75
N ALA A 132 -5.26 -7.06 -6.62
CA ALA A 132 -4.92 -6.50 -5.31
C ALA A 132 -6.18 -6.37 -4.43
N TYR A 133 -7.27 -5.86 -5.02
CA TYR A 133 -8.55 -5.73 -4.34
C TYR A 133 -9.14 -7.09 -3.93
N LYS A 134 -9.12 -8.08 -4.81
CA LYS A 134 -9.55 -9.47 -4.53
C LYS A 134 -8.85 -10.01 -3.29
N TRP A 135 -7.52 -9.98 -3.29
CA TRP A 135 -6.74 -10.56 -2.19
C TRP A 135 -6.90 -9.76 -0.89
N MET A 136 -7.06 -8.44 -0.99
CA MET A 136 -7.34 -7.61 0.17
C MET A 136 -8.72 -7.90 0.78
N LEU A 137 -9.73 -8.17 -0.06
CA LEU A 137 -11.07 -8.56 0.35
C LEU A 137 -11.09 -9.93 1.07
N LEU A 138 -10.37 -10.90 0.50
CA LEU A 138 -10.26 -12.26 1.04
C LEU A 138 -9.46 -12.30 2.34
N SER A 139 -8.43 -11.46 2.46
CA SER A 139 -7.53 -11.46 3.63
C SER A 139 -8.19 -11.09 4.95
N ALA A 140 -9.39 -10.51 4.92
CA ALA A 140 -10.11 -10.03 6.09
C ALA A 140 -11.16 -11.05 6.53
N GLN A 141 -11.00 -11.53 7.76
CA GLN A 141 -11.88 -12.53 8.36
C GLN A 141 -13.20 -11.89 8.82
N ASP A 142 -13.14 -10.64 9.32
CA ASP A 142 -14.32 -9.89 9.74
C ASP A 142 -14.70 -8.77 8.73
N PRO A 143 -15.98 -8.31 8.73
CA PRO A 143 -16.45 -7.27 7.82
C PRO A 143 -15.80 -5.90 8.01
N ASP A 144 -15.44 -5.53 9.24
CA ASP A 144 -14.89 -4.20 9.57
C ASP A 144 -13.46 -4.06 9.07
N GLU A 145 -12.65 -5.09 9.27
CA GLU A 145 -11.31 -5.20 8.72
C GLU A 145 -11.34 -5.23 7.19
N ARG A 146 -12.32 -5.94 6.61
CA ARG A 146 -12.51 -5.99 5.15
C ARG A 146 -12.77 -4.60 4.61
N TYR A 147 -13.71 -3.87 5.22
CA TYR A 147 -13.99 -2.49 4.86
C TYR A 147 -12.73 -1.63 4.98
N ARG A 148 -12.04 -1.66 6.12
CA ARG A 148 -10.85 -0.84 6.38
C ARG A 148 -9.73 -1.10 5.37
N ARG A 149 -9.40 -2.37 5.09
CA ARG A 149 -8.31 -2.75 4.18
C ARG A 149 -8.65 -2.41 2.73
N SER A 150 -9.85 -2.74 2.27
CA SER A 150 -10.33 -2.42 0.93
C SER A 150 -10.49 -0.91 0.73
N TRP A 151 -10.95 -0.17 1.73
CA TRP A 151 -11.13 1.28 1.66
C TRP A 151 -9.81 2.04 1.56
N ASN A 152 -8.80 1.64 2.34
CA ASN A 152 -7.45 2.22 2.25
C ASN A 152 -6.87 2.06 0.84
N LEU A 153 -7.03 0.88 0.25
CA LEU A 153 -6.61 0.58 -1.11
C LEU A 153 -7.39 1.41 -2.16
N ILE A 154 -8.72 1.48 -2.07
CA ILE A 154 -9.56 2.29 -2.97
C ILE A 154 -9.13 3.76 -2.90
N LYS A 155 -9.00 4.31 -1.69
CA LYS A 155 -8.68 5.73 -1.48
C LYS A 155 -7.29 6.09 -1.98
N HIS A 156 -6.29 5.22 -1.73
CA HIS A 156 -4.90 5.51 -2.08
C HIS A 156 -4.65 5.41 -3.59
N PHE A 157 -5.26 4.43 -4.26
CA PHE A 157 -5.00 4.15 -5.68
C PHE A 157 -6.12 4.61 -6.62
N ASN A 158 -7.20 5.18 -6.08
CA ASN A 158 -8.38 5.62 -6.82
C ASN A 158 -8.94 4.52 -7.75
N ILE A 159 -9.13 3.31 -7.18
CA ILE A 159 -9.58 2.13 -7.92
C ILE A 159 -10.95 2.40 -8.57
N SER A 160 -11.08 2.08 -9.85
CA SER A 160 -12.33 2.26 -10.57
C SER A 160 -13.42 1.28 -10.10
N HIS A 161 -14.69 1.67 -10.26
CA HIS A 161 -15.82 0.77 -10.01
C HIS A 161 -15.73 -0.55 -10.81
N LEU A 162 -15.15 -0.51 -12.01
CA LEU A 162 -14.95 -1.70 -12.84
C LEU A 162 -13.94 -2.66 -12.21
N GLU A 163 -12.81 -2.15 -11.73
CA GLU A 163 -11.78 -2.97 -11.05
C GLU A 163 -12.29 -3.50 -9.71
N ILE A 164 -13.06 -2.71 -8.97
CA ILE A 164 -13.74 -3.17 -7.75
C ILE A 164 -14.66 -4.35 -8.08
N SER A 165 -15.54 -4.20 -9.08
CA SER A 165 -16.49 -5.24 -9.48
C SER A 165 -15.78 -6.53 -9.94
N LYS A 166 -14.71 -6.41 -10.74
CA LYS A 166 -13.86 -7.54 -11.12
C LYS A 166 -13.24 -8.22 -9.90
N GLY A 167 -12.70 -7.44 -8.96
CA GLY A 167 -12.06 -7.97 -7.76
C GLY A 167 -13.04 -8.69 -6.85
N GLN A 168 -14.24 -8.14 -6.68
CA GLN A 168 -15.35 -8.77 -5.94
C GLN A 168 -15.77 -10.09 -6.58
N LYS A 169 -15.93 -10.11 -7.92
CA LYS A 169 -16.26 -11.33 -8.66
C LYS A 169 -15.19 -12.41 -8.46
N MET A 170 -13.91 -12.07 -8.63
CA MET A 170 -12.81 -13.01 -8.43
C MET A 170 -12.73 -13.52 -6.98
N ALA A 171 -13.05 -12.69 -6.00
CA ALA A 171 -13.04 -13.11 -4.59
C ALA A 171 -14.18 -14.09 -4.29
N LYS A 172 -15.36 -13.84 -4.88
CA LYS A 172 -16.50 -14.76 -4.79
C LYS A 172 -16.16 -16.12 -5.40
N GLU A 173 -15.69 -16.13 -6.65
CA GLU A 173 -15.28 -17.37 -7.35
C GLU A 173 -14.18 -18.12 -6.59
N HIS A 174 -13.25 -17.40 -5.99
CA HIS A 174 -12.20 -18.00 -5.16
C HIS A 174 -12.77 -18.68 -3.92
N THR A 175 -13.67 -17.99 -3.21
CA THR A 175 -14.33 -18.52 -2.01
C THR A 175 -15.18 -19.75 -2.33
N GLU A 176 -15.88 -19.73 -3.47
CA GLU A 176 -16.68 -20.87 -3.95
C GLU A 176 -15.81 -22.09 -4.28
N LYS A 177 -14.61 -21.86 -4.82
CA LYS A 177 -13.72 -22.94 -5.25
C LYS A 177 -12.85 -23.51 -4.12
N TYR A 178 -12.35 -22.67 -3.22
CA TYR A 178 -11.33 -23.05 -2.23
C TYR A 178 -11.80 -22.89 -0.77
N GLY A 179 -13.00 -22.36 -0.56
CA GLY A 179 -13.53 -22.08 0.78
C GLY A 179 -13.14 -20.70 1.31
N PRO A 180 -13.63 -20.34 2.51
CA PRO A 180 -13.34 -19.07 3.15
C PRO A 180 -11.89 -19.01 3.65
N SER A 181 -11.40 -17.79 3.87
CA SER A 181 -10.08 -17.58 4.41
C SER A 181 -9.96 -18.05 5.85
N LYS A 182 -8.80 -18.62 6.19
CA LYS A 182 -8.44 -19.15 7.51
C LYS A 182 -7.19 -18.46 8.05
N SER A 183 -7.08 -18.38 9.37
CA SER A 183 -5.85 -17.93 10.02
C SER A 183 -4.86 -19.08 10.14
N ILE A 184 -3.56 -18.79 10.01
CA ILE A 184 -2.50 -19.74 10.41
C ILE A 184 -2.53 -20.07 11.92
N TYR A 185 -3.23 -19.26 12.73
CA TYR A 185 -3.34 -19.46 14.18
C TYR A 185 -4.55 -20.30 14.62
N ALA A 186 -5.43 -20.69 13.69
CA ALA A 186 -6.66 -21.43 14.01
C ALA A 186 -6.46 -22.96 14.07
N GLU A 187 -5.32 -23.50 13.62
CA GLU A 187 -5.02 -24.94 13.59
C GLU A 187 -4.14 -25.40 14.78
N LYS A 188 -4.53 -25.06 16.02
CA LYS A 188 -3.97 -25.69 17.22
C LYS A 188 -5.01 -26.50 17.98
#